data_AF-A0A1L5KY22-F1
#
_entry.id   AF-A0A1L5KY22-F1
#
_cell.length_a   1.000
_cell.length_b   1.000
_cell.length_c   1.000
_cell.angle_alpha   90.00
_cell.angle_beta   90.00
_cell.angle_gamma   90.00
#
_symmetry.space_group_name_H-M   'P 1'
#
loop_
_entity.id
_entity.type
_entity.pdbx_description
1 polymer ?
#
loop_
_entity_poly.entity_id
_entity_poly.type
_entity_poly.pdbx_seq_one_letter_code
_entity_poly.pdbx_strand_id
1 'polypeptide(L)'
;NPDVEVKTYRMFVDASNIRELIREYDFIIDGTDNFPAKFLINDACVLEKKPFSHAGIIRFKGQLMTYVPGEGPCYRCVFKNPPPKDAVPTCKQAGVIGAMGGVIGSLQAMEAIKYLIGVGDLLTGYLLTFDALTMEFHKVKLPKDTHDCAVCGDHPTILEPIDYEQEVCEET
;
A
#
# COMPACT_ATOMS: atom_id res chain seq x y z
N ASN A 1 1.29 -23.17 11.32
CA ASN A 1 -0.15 -23.31 11.06
C ASN A 1 -0.29 -24.25 9.87
N PRO A 2 -0.51 -25.55 10.08
CA PRO A 2 -0.53 -26.54 8.99
C PRO A 2 -1.84 -26.55 8.19
N ASP A 3 -2.91 -25.95 8.73
CA ASP A 3 -4.25 -25.98 8.13
C ASP A 3 -4.47 -24.86 7.10
N VAL A 4 -3.48 -24.01 6.86
CA VAL A 4 -3.55 -22.90 5.89
C VAL A 4 -2.98 -23.33 4.55
N GLU A 5 -3.67 -22.96 3.48
CA GLU A 5 -3.14 -23.07 2.13
C GLU A 5 -2.25 -21.85 1.83
N VAL A 6 -1.01 -22.10 1.41
CA VAL A 6 -0.08 -21.05 0.98
C VAL A 6 0.12 -21.17 -0.53
N LYS A 7 -0.49 -20.26 -1.29
CA LYS A 7 -0.29 -20.16 -2.74
C LYS A 7 0.85 -19.18 -3.04
N THR A 8 1.88 -19.66 -3.74
CA THR A 8 3.05 -18.84 -4.12
C THR A 8 3.07 -18.56 -5.60
N TYR A 9 3.33 -17.31 -5.99
CA TYR A 9 3.46 -16.89 -7.38
C TYR A 9 4.88 -16.41 -7.61
N ARG A 10 5.67 -17.20 -8.34
CA ARG A 10 7.07 -16.85 -8.68
C ARG A 10 7.10 -16.12 -10.02
N MET A 11 6.52 -14.93 -10.04
CA MET A 11 6.44 -14.07 -11.22
C MET A 11 6.54 -12.60 -10.81
N PHE A 12 6.93 -11.75 -11.76
CA PHE A 12 6.85 -10.32 -11.56
C PHE A 12 5.39 -9.88 -11.71
N VAL A 13 4.90 -9.07 -10.77
CA VAL A 13 3.54 -8.53 -10.83
C VAL A 13 3.58 -7.19 -11.55
N ASP A 14 2.78 -7.07 -12.61
CA ASP A 14 2.70 -5.92 -13.50
C ASP A 14 1.23 -5.64 -13.90
N ALA A 15 1.01 -4.60 -14.69
CA ALA A 15 -0.32 -4.20 -15.14
C ALA A 15 -1.06 -5.29 -15.93
N SER A 16 -0.33 -6.20 -16.59
CA SER A 16 -0.93 -7.27 -17.40
C SER A 16 -1.53 -8.40 -16.56
N ASN A 17 -1.04 -8.61 -15.34
CA ASN A 17 -1.41 -9.78 -14.52
C ASN A 17 -2.04 -9.45 -13.16
N ILE A 18 -1.82 -8.25 -12.61
CA ILE A 18 -2.19 -7.94 -11.22
C ILE A 18 -3.69 -8.10 -10.95
N ARG A 19 -4.55 -7.70 -11.90
CA ARG A 19 -6.01 -7.71 -11.71
C ARG A 19 -6.54 -9.13 -11.54
N GLU A 20 -6.05 -10.07 -12.36
CA GLU A 20 -6.46 -11.47 -12.28
C GLU A 20 -6.01 -12.08 -10.95
N LEU A 21 -4.78 -11.78 -10.51
CA LEU A 21 -4.24 -12.26 -9.25
C LEU A 21 -5.05 -11.77 -8.05
N ILE A 22 -5.30 -10.46 -7.93
CA ILE A 22 -5.94 -9.90 -6.71
C ILE A 22 -7.43 -10.22 -6.61
N ARG A 23 -8.10 -10.54 -7.73
CA ARG A 23 -9.53 -10.86 -7.76
C ARG A 23 -9.89 -12.05 -6.87
N GLU A 24 -8.98 -13.00 -6.72
CA GLU A 24 -9.19 -14.22 -5.93
C GLU A 24 -9.11 -14.00 -4.41
N TYR A 25 -8.66 -12.82 -3.96
CA TYR A 25 -8.39 -12.55 -2.54
C TYR A 25 -9.36 -11.53 -1.95
N ASP A 26 -9.68 -11.69 -0.67
CA ASP A 26 -10.60 -10.81 0.06
C ASP A 26 -9.94 -9.54 0.58
N PHE A 27 -8.64 -9.59 0.87
CA PHE A 27 -7.86 -8.47 1.40
C PHE A 27 -6.42 -8.54 0.90
N ILE A 28 -5.88 -7.40 0.46
CA ILE A 28 -4.52 -7.32 -0.10
C ILE A 28 -3.57 -6.63 0.90
N ILE A 29 -2.36 -7.14 1.04
CA ILE A 29 -1.30 -6.51 1.83
C ILE A 29 -0.19 -6.08 0.86
N ASP A 30 0.05 -4.77 0.78
CA ASP A 30 1.18 -4.22 0.04
C ASP A 30 2.42 -4.22 0.95
N GLY A 31 3.32 -5.18 0.70
CA GLY A 31 4.65 -5.29 1.30
C GLY A 31 5.79 -4.89 0.37
N THR A 32 5.51 -4.11 -0.68
CA THR A 32 6.50 -3.73 -1.70
C THR A 32 7.38 -2.56 -1.24
N ASP A 33 8.54 -2.38 -1.87
CA ASP A 33 9.59 -1.45 -1.43
C ASP A 33 9.82 -0.25 -2.35
N ASN A 34 9.01 -0.11 -3.39
CA ASN A 34 9.16 0.88 -4.46
C ASN A 34 7.82 1.56 -4.79
N PHE A 35 7.88 2.79 -5.31
CA PHE A 35 6.67 3.57 -5.60
C PHE A 35 5.81 3.01 -6.74
N PRO A 36 6.38 2.57 -7.88
CA PRO A 36 5.60 1.98 -8.96
C PRO A 36 4.66 0.88 -8.50
N ALA A 37 5.17 -0.11 -7.75
CA ALA A 37 4.37 -1.21 -7.27
C ALA A 37 3.24 -0.73 -6.33
N LYS A 38 3.49 0.27 -5.49
CA LYS A 38 2.49 0.87 -4.59
C LYS A 38 1.34 1.49 -5.37
N PHE A 39 1.64 2.23 -6.42
CA PHE A 39 0.62 2.84 -7.29
C PHE A 39 -0.11 1.77 -8.13
N LEU A 40 0.61 0.78 -8.66
CA LEU A 40 0.03 -0.34 -9.40
C LEU A 40 -0.97 -1.13 -8.53
N ILE A 41 -0.56 -1.51 -7.32
CA ILE A 41 -1.41 -2.24 -6.36
C ILE A 41 -2.63 -1.40 -5.97
N ASN A 42 -2.44 -0.10 -5.68
CA ASN A 42 -3.57 0.79 -5.40
C ASN A 42 -4.58 0.79 -6.54
N ASP A 43 -4.12 0.98 -7.78
CA ASP A 43 -5.03 1.11 -8.92
C ASP A 43 -5.78 -0.17 -9.18
N ALA A 44 -5.07 -1.30 -9.16
CA ALA A 44 -5.69 -2.61 -9.28
C ALA A 44 -6.72 -2.83 -8.17
N CYS A 45 -6.39 -2.56 -6.91
CA CYS A 45 -7.31 -2.73 -5.78
C CYS A 45 -8.54 -1.84 -5.88
N VAL A 46 -8.39 -0.57 -6.27
CA VAL A 46 -9.52 0.34 -6.47
C VAL A 46 -10.42 -0.16 -7.62
N LEU A 47 -9.84 -0.48 -8.77
CA LEU A 47 -10.57 -0.93 -9.96
C LEU A 47 -11.30 -2.27 -9.72
N GLU A 48 -10.70 -3.17 -8.95
CA GLU A 48 -11.27 -4.48 -8.59
C GLU A 48 -12.10 -4.45 -7.30
N LYS A 49 -12.26 -3.28 -6.68
CA LYS A 49 -12.96 -3.10 -5.40
C LYS A 49 -12.44 -4.07 -4.32
N LYS A 50 -11.12 -4.17 -4.21
CA LYS A 50 -10.43 -4.94 -3.18
C LYS A 50 -9.95 -4.01 -2.06
N PRO A 51 -10.26 -4.32 -0.79
CA PRO A 51 -9.66 -3.63 0.33
C PRO A 51 -8.17 -3.99 0.40
N PHE A 52 -7.36 -3.04 0.83
CA PHE A 52 -5.93 -3.30 1.00
C PHE A 52 -5.32 -2.48 2.14
N SER A 53 -4.25 -3.02 2.72
CA SER A 53 -3.38 -2.29 3.63
C SER A 53 -2.08 -1.93 2.93
N HIS A 54 -1.79 -0.64 2.87
CA HIS A 54 -0.54 -0.08 2.36
C HIS A 54 0.45 0.17 3.49
N ALA A 55 1.73 -0.08 3.25
CA ALA A 55 2.79 0.39 4.13
C ALA A 55 4.05 0.87 3.40
N GLY A 56 4.83 1.68 4.12
CA GLY A 56 6.16 2.10 3.70
C GLY A 56 7.10 2.23 4.90
N ILE A 57 8.36 1.89 4.69
CA ILE A 57 9.41 2.01 5.70
C ILE A 57 10.60 2.72 5.08
N ILE A 58 11.15 3.69 5.80
CA ILE A 58 12.44 4.30 5.49
C ILE A 58 13.24 4.46 6.78
N ARG A 59 14.34 3.71 6.92
CA ARG A 59 15.17 3.67 8.13
C ARG A 59 14.34 3.42 9.39
N PHE A 60 14.20 4.41 10.27
CA PHE A 60 13.47 4.35 11.54
C PHE A 60 12.02 4.85 11.45
N LYS A 61 11.55 5.20 10.25
CA LYS A 61 10.19 5.71 10.04
C LYS A 61 9.35 4.69 9.30
N GLY A 62 8.17 4.42 9.83
CA GLY A 62 7.16 3.57 9.20
C GLY A 62 5.87 4.34 9.00
N GLN A 63 5.11 3.96 7.98
CA GLN A 63 3.77 4.47 7.76
C GLN A 63 2.86 3.37 7.23
N LEU A 64 1.58 3.43 7.59
CA LEU A 64 0.55 2.53 7.08
C LEU A 64 -0.82 3.19 6.99
N MET A 65 -1.62 2.75 6.03
CA MET A 65 -3.03 3.11 5.88
C MET A 65 -3.82 1.92 5.34
N THR A 66 -5.12 1.92 5.58
CA THR A 66 -6.04 0.92 5.03
C THR A 66 -7.01 1.61 4.10
N TYR A 67 -7.24 1.00 2.94
CA TYR A 67 -8.28 1.40 1.99
C TYR A 67 -9.38 0.36 1.98
N VAL A 68 -10.62 0.83 2.10
CA VAL A 68 -11.82 0.02 1.87
C VAL A 68 -12.61 0.66 0.73
N PRO A 69 -13.05 -0.13 -0.28
CA PRO A 69 -13.84 0.37 -1.39
C PRO A 69 -15.07 1.15 -0.93
N GLY A 70 -15.23 2.38 -1.45
CA GLY A 70 -16.34 3.26 -1.10
C GLY A 70 -16.16 4.05 0.20
N GLU A 71 -15.15 3.74 1.02
CA GLU A 71 -14.91 4.47 2.28
C GLU A 71 -13.80 5.51 2.16
N GLY A 72 -12.84 5.29 1.27
CA GLY A 72 -11.75 6.24 0.94
C GLY A 72 -10.95 6.73 2.17
N PRO A 73 -9.92 7.57 1.95
CA PRO A 73 -9.22 7.83 0.69
C PRO A 73 -8.36 6.64 0.25
N CYS A 74 -8.12 6.50 -1.06
CA CYS A 74 -7.13 5.55 -1.60
C CYS A 74 -5.71 6.14 -1.56
N TYR A 75 -4.69 5.35 -1.92
CA TYR A 75 -3.30 5.82 -1.91
C TYR A 75 -3.08 7.05 -2.81
N ARG A 76 -3.71 7.09 -4.00
CA ARG A 76 -3.65 8.27 -4.89
C ARG A 76 -4.32 9.51 -4.33
N CYS A 77 -5.34 9.39 -3.49
CA CYS A 77 -5.92 10.56 -2.83
C CYS A 77 -4.90 11.26 -1.93
N VAL A 78 -3.97 10.50 -1.34
CA VAL A 78 -2.94 11.01 -0.42
C VAL A 78 -1.70 11.48 -1.18
N PHE A 79 -1.16 10.64 -2.07
CA PHE A 79 0.14 10.86 -2.71
C PHE A 79 0.05 11.38 -4.15
N LYS A 80 -1.15 11.41 -4.74
CA LYS A 80 -1.48 11.89 -6.10
C LYS A 80 -0.80 11.09 -7.22
N ASN A 81 0.51 11.22 -7.34
CA ASN A 81 1.33 10.62 -8.39
C ASN A 81 2.65 10.10 -7.81
N PRO A 82 3.32 9.15 -8.49
CA PRO A 82 4.68 8.76 -8.13
C PRO A 82 5.59 9.99 -7.98
N PRO A 83 6.43 10.04 -6.93
CA PRO A 83 7.37 11.14 -6.78
C PRO A 83 8.37 11.17 -7.95
N PRO A 84 8.96 12.34 -8.26
CA PRO A 84 10.05 12.44 -9.22
C PRO A 84 11.20 11.48 -8.84
N LYS A 85 11.94 11.00 -9.85
CA LYS A 85 12.95 9.93 -9.74
C LYS A 85 13.94 10.10 -8.57
N ASP A 86 14.36 11.33 -8.28
CA ASP A 86 15.39 11.63 -7.25
C ASP A 86 14.83 12.19 -5.93
N ALA A 87 13.51 12.31 -5.80
CA ALA A 87 12.91 12.99 -4.66
C ALA A 87 12.93 12.16 -3.38
N VAL A 88 12.93 10.82 -3.50
CA VAL A 88 12.90 9.91 -2.35
C VAL A 88 13.78 8.69 -2.61
N PRO A 89 14.76 8.38 -1.74
CA PRO A 89 15.59 7.19 -1.90
C PRO A 89 14.78 5.91 -1.67
N THR A 90 15.08 4.87 -2.44
CA THR A 90 14.53 3.52 -2.28
C THR A 90 15.00 2.87 -0.99
N CYS A 91 14.27 1.82 -0.57
CA CYS A 91 14.69 0.95 0.53
C CYS A 91 16.11 0.38 0.31
N LYS A 92 16.45 0.00 -0.93
CA LYS A 92 17.79 -0.48 -1.33
C LYS A 92 18.87 0.59 -1.10
N GLN A 93 18.56 1.86 -1.35
CA GLN A 93 19.49 2.99 -1.15
C GLN A 93 19.58 3.46 0.30
N ALA A 94 18.47 3.42 1.05
CA ALA A 94 18.39 3.94 2.41
C ALA A 94 18.77 2.92 3.49
N GLY A 95 18.66 1.62 3.18
CA GLY A 95 18.72 0.50 4.12
C GLY A 95 17.39 0.27 4.84
N VAL A 96 17.04 -1.00 5.08
CA VAL A 96 15.83 -1.40 5.83
C VAL A 96 16.23 -2.13 7.10
N ILE A 97 15.64 -1.72 8.22
CA ILE A 97 15.81 -2.37 9.52
C ILE A 97 14.75 -3.47 9.62
N GLY A 98 15.17 -4.74 9.73
CA GLY A 98 14.23 -5.88 9.79
C GLY A 98 13.18 -5.76 10.90
N ALA A 99 13.54 -5.17 12.05
CA ALA A 99 12.60 -4.90 13.14
C ALA A 99 11.47 -3.94 12.72
N MET A 100 11.76 -2.94 11.87
CA MET A 100 10.71 -2.06 11.32
C MET A 100 9.76 -2.84 10.41
N GLY A 101 10.29 -3.76 9.59
CA GLY A 101 9.48 -4.67 8.79
C GLY A 101 8.56 -5.52 9.65
N GLY A 102 9.08 -6.05 10.76
CA GLY A 102 8.31 -6.80 11.75
C GLY A 102 7.19 -5.98 12.38
N VAL A 103 7.48 -4.75 12.84
CA VAL A 103 6.47 -3.87 13.48
C VAL A 103 5.39 -3.48 12.48
N ILE A 104 5.77 -2.91 11.34
CA ILE A 104 4.80 -2.38 10.36
C ILE A 104 4.02 -3.52 9.69
N GLY A 105 4.68 -4.63 9.34
CA GLY A 105 4.01 -5.81 8.79
C GLY A 105 3.02 -6.43 9.76
N SER A 106 3.33 -6.46 11.06
CA SER A 106 2.39 -6.92 12.10
C SER A 106 1.16 -6.02 12.19
N LEU A 107 1.33 -4.71 12.04
CA LEU A 107 0.21 -3.77 12.03
C LEU A 107 -0.67 -3.95 10.77
N GLN A 108 -0.08 -4.16 9.58
CA GLN A 108 -0.85 -4.49 8.37
C GLN A 108 -1.63 -5.80 8.53
N ALA A 109 -1.02 -6.84 9.11
CA ALA A 109 -1.70 -8.10 9.39
C ALA A 109 -2.89 -7.90 10.35
N MET A 110 -2.75 -7.02 11.35
CA MET A 110 -3.84 -6.69 12.28
C MET A 110 -5.00 -5.95 11.58
N GLU A 111 -4.71 -5.06 10.64
CA GLU A 111 -5.74 -4.43 9.80
C GLU A 111 -6.50 -5.47 8.96
N ALA A 112 -5.80 -6.42 8.35
CA ALA A 112 -6.42 -7.52 7.61
C ALA A 112 -7.31 -8.39 8.51
N ILE A 113 -6.83 -8.79 9.69
CA ILE A 113 -7.62 -9.59 10.65
C ILE A 113 -8.89 -8.85 11.04
N LYS A 114 -8.78 -7.58 11.45
CA LYS A 114 -9.93 -6.76 11.84
C LYS A 114 -10.96 -6.64 10.72
N TYR A 115 -10.50 -6.43 9.48
CA TYR A 115 -11.37 -6.38 8.31
C TYR A 115 -12.12 -7.70 8.12
N LEU A 116 -11.39 -8.82 8.09
CA LEU A 116 -11.96 -10.14 7.80
C LEU A 116 -12.99 -10.61 8.84
N ILE A 117 -12.81 -10.25 10.11
CA ILE A 117 -13.74 -10.62 11.19
C ILE A 117 -14.75 -9.51 11.53
N GLY A 118 -14.66 -8.34 10.90
CA GLY A 118 -15.59 -7.23 11.06
C GLY A 118 -15.58 -6.59 12.46
N VAL A 119 -14.42 -6.40 13.07
CA VAL A 119 -14.31 -5.81 14.43
C VAL A 119 -13.33 -4.65 14.52
N GLY A 120 -13.64 -3.72 15.44
CA GLY A 120 -12.82 -2.55 15.70
C GLY A 120 -12.82 -1.54 14.56
N ASP A 121 -11.96 -0.53 14.68
CA ASP A 121 -11.82 0.52 13.68
C ASP A 121 -10.58 0.27 12.82
N LEU A 122 -10.74 0.30 11.50
CA LEU A 122 -9.63 0.27 10.55
C LEU A 122 -8.93 1.63 10.47
N LEU A 123 -7.79 1.66 9.80
CA LEU A 123 -7.05 2.88 9.46
C LEU A 123 -7.65 3.63 8.26
N THR A 124 -8.82 3.24 7.77
CA THR A 124 -9.56 4.00 6.75
C THR A 124 -9.71 5.46 7.17
N GLY A 125 -9.31 6.39 6.29
CA GLY A 125 -9.30 7.84 6.60
C GLY A 125 -8.10 8.34 7.40
N TYR A 126 -7.12 7.48 7.72
CA TYR A 126 -5.94 7.85 8.51
C TYR A 126 -4.64 7.27 7.96
N LEU A 127 -3.55 8.02 8.13
CA LEU A 127 -2.18 7.54 7.97
C LEU A 127 -1.58 7.39 9.37
N LEU A 128 -1.33 6.16 9.78
CA LEU A 128 -0.58 5.88 10.99
C LEU A 128 0.90 5.99 10.67
N THR A 129 1.63 6.83 11.40
CA THR A 129 3.09 6.93 11.31
C THR A 129 3.72 6.42 12.59
N PHE A 130 4.91 5.84 12.46
CA PHE A 130 5.71 5.33 13.56
C PHE A 130 7.13 5.86 13.44
N ASP A 131 7.62 6.52 14.49
CA ASP A 131 9.03 6.91 14.62
C ASP A 131 9.70 6.02 15.68
N ALA A 132 10.60 5.14 15.23
CA ALA A 132 11.27 4.19 16.11
C ALA A 132 12.39 4.80 16.96
N LEU A 133 12.83 6.03 16.67
CA LEU A 133 13.81 6.71 17.52
C LEU A 133 13.16 7.25 18.79
N THR A 134 11.92 7.73 18.69
CA THR A 134 11.13 8.24 19.83
C THR A 134 10.15 7.21 20.37
N MET A 135 9.92 6.11 19.65
CA MET A 135 8.90 5.10 19.92
C MET A 135 7.47 5.68 19.93
N GLU A 136 7.23 6.67 19.08
CA GLU A 136 5.94 7.36 19.01
C GLU A 136 5.11 6.91 17.81
N PHE A 137 3.81 6.77 18.04
CA PHE A 137 2.80 6.58 17.00
C PHE A 137 1.96 7.84 16.85
N HIS A 138 1.75 8.27 15.61
CA HIS A 138 0.88 9.40 15.29
C HIS A 138 -0.17 8.97 14.28
N LYS A 139 -1.45 9.21 14.58
CA LYS A 139 -2.57 8.92 13.66
C LYS A 139 -2.98 10.21 12.96
N VAL A 140 -2.49 10.41 11.74
CA VAL A 140 -2.75 11.62 10.94
C VAL A 140 -4.04 11.42 10.16
N LYS A 141 -4.98 12.37 10.25
CA LYS A 141 -6.24 12.33 9.50
C LYS A 141 -5.98 12.69 8.03
N LEU A 142 -6.49 11.87 7.12
CA LEU A 142 -6.36 12.07 5.69
C LEU A 142 -7.51 12.91 5.13
N PRO A 143 -7.34 13.53 3.94
CA PRO A 143 -8.42 14.21 3.25
C PRO A 143 -9.61 13.28 3.03
N LYS A 144 -10.81 13.77 3.33
CA LYS A 144 -12.06 13.03 3.08
C LYS A 144 -12.56 13.23 1.66
N ASP A 145 -12.18 14.33 1.04
CA ASP A 145 -12.60 14.64 -0.32
C ASP A 145 -11.79 13.80 -1.31
N THR A 146 -12.49 12.89 -1.98
CA THR A 146 -11.92 11.99 -2.98
C THR A 146 -12.50 12.23 -4.37
N HIS A 147 -13.36 13.24 -4.55
CA HIS A 147 -14.17 13.43 -5.77
C HIS A 147 -13.29 13.61 -7.02
N ASP A 148 -12.17 14.32 -6.87
CA ASP A 148 -11.20 14.58 -7.96
C ASP A 148 -10.12 13.49 -8.11
N CYS A 149 -10.22 12.37 -7.40
CA CYS A 149 -9.21 11.33 -7.50
C CYS A 149 -9.25 10.64 -8.87
N ALA A 150 -8.08 10.55 -9.51
CA ALA A 150 -7.92 9.94 -10.84
C ALA A 150 -8.38 8.47 -10.94
N VAL A 151 -8.55 7.76 -9.81
CA VAL A 151 -8.93 6.33 -9.81
C VAL A 151 -10.18 6.02 -8.98
N CYS A 152 -10.40 6.68 -7.83
CA CYS A 152 -11.57 6.43 -6.98
C CYS A 152 -12.55 7.62 -6.88
N GLY A 153 -12.35 8.66 -7.68
CA GLY A 153 -13.24 9.83 -7.74
C GLY A 153 -14.46 9.62 -8.62
N ASP A 154 -15.26 10.67 -8.78
CA ASP A 154 -16.54 10.63 -9.52
C ASP A 154 -16.34 10.49 -11.04
N HIS A 155 -15.20 10.99 -11.53
CA HIS A 155 -14.81 10.98 -12.93
C HIS A 155 -13.40 10.42 -13.09
N PRO A 156 -13.20 9.10 -12.87
CA PRO A 156 -11.88 8.50 -12.90
C PRO A 156 -11.28 8.57 -14.30
N THR A 157 -9.99 8.91 -14.38
CA THR A 157 -9.21 8.97 -15.62
C THR A 157 -8.28 7.77 -15.79
N ILE A 158 -7.98 7.06 -14.70
CA ILE A 158 -7.25 5.79 -14.68
C ILE A 158 -8.28 4.66 -14.66
N LEU A 159 -8.40 3.94 -15.78
CA LEU A 159 -9.37 2.86 -15.97
C LEU A 159 -8.73 1.47 -16.00
N GLU A 160 -7.40 1.43 -16.13
CA GLU A 160 -6.58 0.22 -16.12
C GLU A 160 -5.33 0.49 -15.28
N PRO A 161 -4.74 -0.55 -14.64
CA PRO A 161 -3.47 -0.40 -13.94
C PRO A 161 -2.37 0.03 -14.91
N ILE A 162 -1.44 0.85 -14.42
CA ILE A 162 -0.35 1.41 -15.21
C ILE A 162 0.96 0.93 -14.60
N ASP A 163 1.86 0.40 -15.44
CA ASP A 163 3.24 0.17 -15.03
C ASP A 163 4.00 1.49 -15.02
N TYR A 164 4.48 1.87 -13.85
CA TYR A 164 5.30 3.07 -13.68
C TYR A 164 6.77 2.70 -13.76
N GLU A 165 7.54 3.43 -14.56
CA GLU A 165 8.98 3.24 -14.58
C GLU A 165 9.63 3.80 -13.31
N GLN A 166 10.51 3.00 -12.70
CA GLN A 166 11.53 3.48 -11.78
C GLN A 166 12.88 2.94 -12.27
N GLU A 167 13.79 3.84 -12.64
CA GLU A 167 15.15 3.44 -12.99
C GLU A 167 15.80 2.76 -11.79
N VAL A 168 16.21 1.51 -11.99
CA VAL A 168 17.03 0.77 -11.03
C VAL A 168 18.42 1.37 -11.09
N CYS A 169 18.99 1.76 -9.93
CA CYS A 169 20.36 2.24 -9.90
C CYS A 169 21.30 1.22 -10.57
N GLU A 170 22.11 1.70 -11.51
CA GLU A 170 23.26 0.97 -12.01
C GLU A 170 24.14 0.57 -10.82
N GLU A 171 24.52 -0.71 -10.77
CA GLU A 171 25.48 -1.20 -9.78
C GLU A 171 26.85 -0.60 -10.11
N THR A 172 27.23 0.47 -9.40
CA THR A 172 28.62 0.98 -9.39
C THR A 172 29.43 0.29 -8.31
#